data_AF-A0AAV6HMR5-F1
#
_entry.id   AF-A0AAV6HMR5-F1
#
_cell.length_a   1.000
_cell.length_b   1.000
_cell.length_c   1.000
_cell.angle_alpha   90.00
_cell.angle_beta   90.00
_cell.angle_gamma   90.00
#
_symmetry.space_group_name_H-M   'P 1'
#
loop_
_entity.id
_entity.type
_entity.pdbx_description
1 polymer ?
#
loop_
_entity_poly.entity_id
_entity_poly.type
_entity_poly.pdbx_seq_one_letter_code
_entity_poly.pdbx_strand_id
1 'polypeptide(L)'
;MVDKYNTDMQLHGAEVVEMMKLAVWCLQSDYRRRPSMTVVVQVLEGLVSVQDNLDYNFINAPARRTMAATREDMNAVDDGTPLLPSVQSGPR
;
A
#
# COMPACT_ATOMS: atom_id res chain seq x y z
N MET A 1 -11.29 -16.23 0.72
CA MET A 1 -10.23 -15.73 -0.17
C MET A 1 -10.05 -16.65 -1.36
N VAL A 2 -9.89 -17.97 -1.15
CA VAL A 2 -10.04 -18.94 -2.24
C VAL A 2 -11.53 -19.19 -2.50
N ASP A 3 -11.96 -19.07 -3.75
CA ASP A 3 -13.34 -19.38 -4.16
C ASP A 3 -13.56 -20.90 -4.18
N LYS A 4 -14.63 -21.36 -3.51
CA LYS A 4 -15.00 -22.78 -3.40
C LYS A 4 -15.62 -23.34 -4.67
N TYR A 5 -16.01 -22.49 -5.62
CA TYR A 5 -16.64 -22.90 -6.87
C TYR A 5 -15.69 -22.79 -8.06
N ASN A 6 -14.50 -22.24 -7.86
CA ASN A 6 -13.47 -22.17 -8.88
C ASN A 6 -12.51 -23.36 -8.71
N THR A 7 -12.55 -24.30 -9.66
CA THR A 7 -11.72 -25.52 -9.64
C THR A 7 -10.23 -25.19 -9.74
N ASP A 8 -9.88 -24.20 -10.54
CA ASP A 8 -8.49 -23.78 -10.75
C ASP A 8 -7.90 -23.17 -9.47
N MET A 9 -8.63 -22.26 -8.82
CA MET A 9 -8.23 -21.68 -7.55
C MET A 9 -8.14 -22.72 -6.41
N GLN A 10 -8.94 -23.79 -6.48
CA GLN A 10 -8.84 -24.89 -5.51
C GLN A 10 -7.62 -25.77 -5.76
N LEU A 11 -7.33 -26.08 -7.03
CA LEU A 11 -6.16 -26.86 -7.41
C LEU A 11 -4.86 -26.11 -7.06
N HIS A 12 -4.82 -24.80 -7.28
CA HIS A 12 -3.68 -23.92 -7.03
C HIS A 12 -3.81 -23.11 -5.73
N GLY A 13 -4.51 -23.65 -4.72
CA GLY A 13 -4.84 -22.91 -3.51
C GLY A 13 -3.64 -22.33 -2.75
N ALA A 14 -2.50 -23.03 -2.76
CA ALA A 14 -1.27 -22.55 -2.15
C ALA A 14 -0.73 -21.28 -2.83
N GLU A 15 -0.68 -21.27 -4.16
CA GLU A 15 -0.23 -20.13 -4.97
C GLU A 15 -1.17 -18.92 -4.81
N VAL A 16 -2.48 -19.16 -4.75
CA VAL A 16 -3.48 -18.11 -4.50
C VAL A 16 -3.27 -17.47 -3.12
N VAL A 17 -3.00 -18.28 -2.09
CA VAL A 17 -2.72 -17.79 -0.74
C VAL A 17 -1.44 -16.97 -0.71
N GLU A 18 -0.39 -17.41 -1.40
CA GLU A 18 0.87 -16.69 -1.50
C GLU A 18 0.70 -15.34 -2.22
N MET A 19 0.01 -15.32 -3.35
CA MET A 19 -0.32 -14.09 -4.09
C MET A 19 -1.10 -13.12 -3.22
N MET A 20 -2.01 -13.63 -2.39
CA MET A 20 -2.75 -12.76 -1.50
C MET A 20 -1.89 -12.23 -0.35
N LYS A 21 -0.96 -13.02 0.19
CA LYS A 21 0.05 -12.50 1.13
C LYS A 21 0.91 -11.41 0.48
N LEU A 22 1.32 -11.58 -0.79
CA LEU A 22 2.08 -10.56 -1.51
C LEU A 22 1.28 -9.25 -1.66
N ALA A 23 -0.01 -9.35 -1.99
CA ALA A 23 -0.89 -8.19 -2.05
C ALA A 23 -0.99 -7.47 -0.69
N VAL A 24 -1.17 -8.23 0.40
CA VAL A 24 -1.18 -7.71 1.78
C VAL A 24 0.13 -7.00 2.13
N TRP A 25 1.27 -7.56 1.71
CA TRP A 25 2.58 -6.96 1.96
C TRP A 25 2.76 -5.60 1.26
N CYS A 26 2.28 -5.48 0.03
CA CYS A 26 2.27 -4.23 -0.74
C CYS A 26 1.29 -3.19 -0.17
N LEU A 27 0.21 -3.63 0.46
CA LEU A 27 -0.87 -2.78 0.98
C LEU A 27 -0.73 -2.41 2.46
N GLN A 28 0.37 -2.77 3.13
CA GLN A 28 0.56 -2.45 4.55
C GLN A 28 0.37 -0.97 4.87
N SER A 29 -0.24 -0.68 6.02
CA SER A 29 -0.44 0.67 6.54
C SER A 29 0.90 1.37 6.80
N ASP A 30 1.86 0.66 7.40
CA ASP A 30 3.23 1.12 7.55
C ASP A 30 4.00 0.99 6.22
N TYR A 31 4.23 2.13 5.58
CA TYR A 31 4.94 2.22 4.32
C TYR A 31 6.39 1.73 4.39
N ARG A 32 7.02 1.73 5.57
CA ARG A 32 8.41 1.25 5.74
C ARG A 32 8.52 -0.27 5.63
N ARG A 33 7.41 -0.98 5.82
CA ARG A 33 7.34 -2.44 5.77
C ARG A 33 6.98 -2.96 4.39
N ARG A 34 6.57 -2.08 3.46
CA ARG A 34 6.23 -2.45 2.08
C ARG A 34 7.50 -2.88 1.32
N PRO A 35 7.42 -3.93 0.49
CA PRO A 35 8.55 -4.37 -0.31
C PRO A 35 8.86 -3.36 -1.42
N SER A 36 10.11 -3.32 -1.88
CA SER A 36 10.47 -2.60 -3.11
C SER A 36 9.91 -3.35 -4.33
N MET A 37 9.73 -2.65 -5.45
CA MET A 37 9.28 -3.29 -6.69
C MET A 37 10.19 -4.43 -7.14
N THR A 38 11.50 -4.32 -6.93
CA THR A 38 12.45 -5.40 -7.23
C THR A 38 12.15 -6.65 -6.42
N VAL A 39 11.87 -6.51 -5.11
CA VAL A 39 11.51 -7.64 -4.26
C VAL A 39 10.19 -8.27 -4.70
N VAL A 40 9.19 -7.45 -5.06
CA VAL A 40 7.91 -7.96 -5.59
C VAL A 40 8.12 -8.82 -6.84
N VAL A 41 8.95 -8.36 -7.78
CA VAL A 41 9.25 -9.14 -9.00
C VAL A 41 9.98 -10.44 -8.66
N GLN A 42 10.97 -10.40 -7.77
CA GLN A 42 11.68 -11.60 -7.33
C GLN A 42 10.74 -12.64 -6.68
N VAL A 43 9.73 -12.18 -5.95
CA VAL A 43 8.70 -13.09 -5.40
C VAL A 43 7.85 -13.70 -6.53
N LEU A 44 7.39 -12.89 -7.49
CA LEU A 44 6.60 -13.37 -8.63
C LEU A 44 7.37 -14.33 -9.54
N GLU A 45 8.69 -14.18 -9.61
CA GLU A 45 9.61 -15.09 -10.32
C GLU A 45 9.95 -16.36 -9.50
N GLY A 46 9.48 -16.46 -8.25
CA GLY A 46 9.75 -17.60 -7.37
C GLY A 46 11.16 -17.62 -6.78
N LEU A 47 11.89 -16.50 -6.83
CA LEU A 47 13.25 -16.38 -6.31
C LEU A 47 13.28 -16.10 -4.80
N VAL A 48 12.22 -15.49 -4.27
CA VAL A 48 12.11 -15.08 -2.86
C VAL A 48 10.69 -15.40 -2.35
N SER A 49 10.56 -15.83 -1.10
CA SER A 49 9.24 -16.08 -0.49
C SER A 49 8.63 -14.80 0.08
N VAL A 50 7.30 -14.75 0.17
CA VAL A 50 6.58 -13.65 0.82
C VAL A 50 6.89 -13.61 2.32
N GLN A 51 6.95 -12.41 2.90
CA GLN A 51 7.13 -12.21 4.34
C GLN A 51 5.98 -12.86 5.16
N ASP A 52 6.30 -13.52 6.28
CA ASP A 52 5.32 -14.27 7.07
C ASP A 52 4.56 -13.45 8.12
N ASN A 53 5.14 -12.37 8.63
CA ASN A 53 4.60 -11.58 9.75
C ASN A 53 3.84 -10.34 9.28
N LEU A 54 2.96 -10.51 8.30
CA LEU A 54 2.22 -9.41 7.70
C LEU A 54 1.13 -8.86 8.63
N ASP A 55 0.95 -7.54 8.59
CA ASP A 55 -0.20 -6.90 9.24
C ASP A 55 -1.41 -6.95 8.28
N TYR A 56 -2.48 -7.62 8.72
CA TYR A 56 -3.72 -7.76 7.95
C TYR A 56 -4.74 -6.66 8.25
N ASN A 57 -4.39 -5.66 9.07
CA ASN A 57 -5.28 -4.56 9.43
C ASN A 57 -5.24 -3.41 8.41
N PHE A 58 -5.73 -3.66 7.19
CA PHE A 58 -5.85 -2.62 6.14
C PHE A 58 -6.96 -1.61 6.41
N ILE A 59 -7.97 -2.00 7.21
CA ILE A 59 -9.19 -1.23 7.46
C ILE A 59 -8.98 -0.17 8.55
N ASN A 60 -8.02 -0.38 9.45
CA ASN A 60 -7.76 0.54 10.56
C ASN A 60 -6.76 1.64 10.16
N ALA A 61 -6.92 2.19 8.95
CA ALA A 61 -6.31 3.48 8.63
C ALA A 61 -6.74 4.44 9.74
N PRO A 62 -5.81 5.11 10.45
CA PRO A 62 -6.20 6.10 11.43
C PRO A 62 -7.15 7.06 10.73
N ALA A 63 -8.31 7.27 11.37
CA ALA A 63 -9.41 8.09 10.90
C ALA A 63 -8.85 9.24 10.07
N ARG A 64 -9.41 9.42 8.86
CA ARG A 64 -9.20 10.58 7.99
C ARG A 64 -8.70 11.73 8.83
N ARG A 65 -7.49 12.25 8.55
CA ARG A 65 -7.14 13.58 9.02
C ARG A 65 -8.25 14.48 8.49
N THR A 66 -9.24 14.75 9.33
CA THR A 66 -10.21 15.79 9.10
C THR A 66 -9.33 17.00 8.96
N MET A 67 -9.18 17.46 7.72
CA MET A 67 -8.76 18.82 7.44
C MET A 67 -9.83 19.66 8.12
N ALA A 68 -9.63 19.95 9.40
CA ALA A 68 -10.49 20.82 10.16
C ALA A 68 -10.46 22.14 9.39
N ALA A 69 -11.56 22.44 8.72
CA ALA A 69 -11.83 23.74 8.16
C ALA A 69 -11.90 24.70 9.34
N THR A 70 -10.77 25.28 9.74
CA THR A 70 -10.76 26.49 10.55
C THR A 70 -10.54 27.62 9.56
N ARG A 71 -11.66 28.19 9.13
CA ARG A 71 -11.68 29.61 8.81
C ARG A 71 -11.34 30.37 10.09
N GLU A 72 -10.78 31.56 9.88
CA GLU A 72 -10.56 32.67 10.80
C GLU A 72 -9.16 32.75 11.47
N ASP A 73 -8.57 33.91 11.20
CA ASP A 73 -7.56 34.70 11.92
C ASP A 73 -6.04 34.57 11.66
N MET A 74 -5.52 35.73 11.24
CA MET A 74 -4.13 36.10 10.98
C MET A 74 -3.30 36.06 12.27
N ASN A 75 -2.12 35.43 12.23
CA ASN A 75 -0.81 36.04 12.53
C ASN A 75 0.24 34.98 12.91
N ALA A 76 1.48 35.31 12.54
CA ALA A 76 2.74 34.81 13.06
C ALA A 76 3.28 33.45 12.52
N VAL A 77 4.13 33.59 11.49
CA VAL A 77 5.51 33.06 11.42
C VAL A 77 5.74 31.70 12.09
N ASP A 78 5.94 30.64 11.30
CA ASP A 78 7.20 29.87 11.29
C ASP A 78 7.21 28.85 10.14
N ASP A 79 8.44 28.59 9.69
CA ASP A 79 8.94 27.86 8.53
C ASP A 79 8.13 26.62 8.06
N GLY A 80 7.36 26.81 6.98
CA GLY A 80 6.74 25.72 6.23
C GLY A 80 6.98 25.94 4.75
N THR A 81 8.00 25.29 4.18
CA THR A 81 8.23 25.31 2.73
C THR A 81 6.96 24.81 2.03
N PRO A 82 6.27 25.62 1.21
CA PRO A 82 5.13 25.13 0.46
C PRO A 82 5.65 24.13 -0.57
N LEU A 83 5.20 22.87 -0.47
CA LEU A 83 5.47 21.87 -1.50
C LEU A 83 4.82 22.36 -2.80
N LEU A 84 5.63 22.92 -3.69
CA LEU A 84 5.16 23.37 -4.99
C LEU A 84 4.62 22.15 -5.75
N PRO A 85 3.40 22.24 -6.32
CA PRO A 85 2.83 21.15 -7.08
C PRO A 85 3.75 20.82 -8.25
N SER A 86 4.08 19.54 -8.39
CA SER A 86 4.91 19.04 -9.49
C SER A 86 4.27 19.46 -10.81
N VAL A 87 4.98 20.29 -11.57
CA VAL A 87 4.60 20.64 -12.94
C VAL A 87 4.76 19.37 -13.76
N GLN A 88 3.65 18.65 -13.93
CA GLN A 88 3.59 17.49 -14.78
C GLN A 88 3.98 17.97 -16.19
N SER A 89 5.17 17.57 -16.64
CA SER A 89 5.69 17.88 -17.98
C SER A 89 4.58 17.56 -18.98
N GLY A 90 4.05 18.61 -19.62
CA GLY A 90 2.92 18.49 -20.53
C GLY A 90 3.21 17.58 -21.73
N PRO A 91 2.18 17.29 -22.54
CA PRO A 91 2.31 16.39 -23.68
C PRO A 91 3.33 16.92 -24.70
N ARG A 92 4.07 16.00 -25.30
CA ARG A 92 5.15 16.27 -26.28
C ARG A 92 4.62 16.86 -27.57
#